data_AF-A0A3B9Y6C5-F1
#
_entry.id   AF-A0A3B9Y6C5-F1
#
_cell.length_a   1.000
_cell.length_b   1.000
_cell.length_c   1.000
_cell.angle_alpha   90.00
_cell.angle_beta   90.00
_cell.angle_gamma   90.00
#
_symmetry.space_group_name_H-M   'P 1'
#
loop_
_entity.id
_entity.type
_entity.pdbx_description
1 polymer ?
#
loop_
_entity_poly.entity_id
_entity_poly.type
_entity_poly.pdbx_seq_one_letter_code
_entity_poly.pdbx_strand_id
1 'polypeptide(L)'
;VRQGHQLILVHPHPDRERTLNGLLYEGHKIRGDESFRKPLAEGDLFRIGNEHDALITLTYHDGSGTKQDTLPPMQPIKLSDAEVTIGRMPDNTVVLPHPQVSGYHARLVREEGTYRIHDLGSTNHLYVNSQVVTNHPLKMGDEIRIGPYKLVYESTRLAQFDESKYIRLDALNLKKSGNNQVVLLNNISLSVPPRTFVALVGGSGAGKSMLLDALNGQRPAQQGTVLYNGQDYYHNLAAFSSQLGYVPQDDIVHRDLTV
;
A
#
# COMPACT_ATOMS: atom_id res chain seq x y z
N VAL A 1 -5.23 17.73 -16.94
CA VAL A 1 -6.50 18.32 -16.42
C VAL A 1 -7.62 17.30 -16.52
N ARG A 2 -8.72 17.44 -15.76
CA ARG A 2 -9.88 16.54 -15.82
C ARG A 2 -11.06 17.27 -16.45
N GLN A 3 -11.73 16.64 -17.41
CA GLN A 3 -13.00 17.11 -17.99
C GLN A 3 -14.02 15.97 -17.91
N GLY A 4 -15.00 16.11 -17.01
CA GLY A 4 -15.91 15.01 -16.66
C GLY A 4 -15.16 13.80 -16.09
N HIS A 5 -15.37 12.63 -16.68
CA HIS A 5 -14.68 11.39 -16.29
C HIS A 5 -13.33 11.19 -16.98
N GLN A 6 -12.96 12.06 -17.93
CA GLN A 6 -11.77 11.87 -18.75
C GLN A 6 -10.61 12.75 -18.29
N LEU A 7 -9.41 12.15 -18.25
CA LEU A 7 -8.18 12.90 -18.07
C LEU A 7 -7.67 13.38 -19.43
N ILE A 8 -7.16 14.61 -19.47
CA ILE A 8 -6.60 15.24 -20.66
C ILE A 8 -5.19 15.70 -20.33
N LEU A 9 -4.21 15.19 -21.08
CA LEU A 9 -2.85 15.75 -21.08
C LEU A 9 -2.89 17.12 -21.76
N VAL A 10 -2.29 18.11 -21.11
CA VAL A 10 -2.19 19.49 -21.64
C VAL A 10 -0.74 19.91 -21.57
N HIS A 11 -0.24 20.45 -22.67
CA HIS A 11 1.10 20.98 -22.84
C HIS A 11 1.05 22.29 -23.64
N PRO A 12 1.79 23.35 -23.25
CA PRO A 12 2.43 23.51 -21.94
C PRO A 12 1.39 23.57 -20.80
N HIS A 13 1.85 23.65 -19.55
CA HIS A 13 0.95 23.78 -18.40
C HIS A 13 0.05 25.02 -18.55
N PRO A 14 -1.26 25.01 -18.20
CA PRO A 14 -2.16 26.16 -18.41
C PRO A 14 -1.67 27.48 -17.81
N ASP A 15 -0.98 27.42 -16.67
CA ASP A 15 -0.40 28.60 -16.00
C ASP A 15 1.01 28.97 -16.49
N ARG A 16 1.49 28.36 -17.59
CA ARG A 16 2.82 28.62 -18.16
C ARG A 16 2.77 28.70 -19.68
N GLU A 17 3.34 29.74 -20.24
CA GLU A 17 3.38 29.94 -21.69
C GLU A 17 4.29 28.94 -22.43
N ARG A 18 5.29 28.35 -21.74
CA ARG A 18 6.23 27.40 -22.34
C ARG A 18 6.83 26.42 -21.35
N THR A 19 7.35 25.31 -21.87
CA THR A 19 8.20 24.34 -21.17
C THR A 19 9.63 24.37 -21.74
N LEU A 20 10.60 23.85 -20.96
CA LEU A 20 11.99 23.77 -21.40
C LEU A 20 12.21 22.67 -22.44
N ASN A 21 11.55 21.53 -22.26
CA ASN A 21 11.57 20.40 -23.18
C ASN A 21 10.20 20.27 -23.84
N GLY A 22 10.20 19.95 -25.13
CA GLY A 22 8.98 19.57 -25.85
C GLY A 22 8.45 18.21 -25.41
N LEU A 23 7.30 17.83 -25.99
CA LEU A 23 6.67 16.53 -25.82
C LEU A 23 6.83 15.74 -27.11
N LEU A 24 7.13 14.44 -27.03
CA LEU A 24 7.07 13.54 -28.18
C LEU A 24 5.89 12.59 -27.99
N TYR A 25 4.99 12.56 -28.96
CA TYR A 25 3.80 11.72 -28.97
C TYR A 25 3.63 11.07 -30.35
N GLU A 26 3.52 9.74 -30.41
CA GLU A 26 3.40 8.99 -31.69
C GLU A 26 4.45 9.40 -32.75
N GLY A 27 5.69 9.64 -32.31
CA GLY A 27 6.79 10.06 -33.19
C GLY A 27 6.80 11.55 -33.57
N HIS A 28 5.79 12.33 -33.18
CA HIS A 28 5.70 13.76 -33.46
C HIS A 28 6.22 14.59 -32.29
N LYS A 29 7.17 15.49 -32.57
CA LYS A 29 7.75 16.40 -31.58
C LYS A 29 6.94 17.69 -31.52
N ILE A 30 6.28 17.88 -30.38
CA ILE A 30 5.53 19.07 -29.99
C ILE A 30 6.49 19.99 -29.26
N ARG A 31 6.65 21.23 -29.74
CA ARG A 31 7.61 22.18 -29.15
C ARG A 31 7.18 22.66 -27.77
N GLY A 32 8.10 23.23 -27.01
CA GLY A 32 7.83 23.67 -25.64
C GLY A 32 6.78 24.79 -25.52
N ASP A 33 6.58 25.56 -26.59
CA ASP A 33 5.63 26.66 -26.76
C ASP A 33 4.38 26.26 -27.58
N GLU A 34 4.35 25.03 -28.09
CA GLU A 34 3.26 24.55 -28.91
C GLU A 34 2.13 23.99 -28.04
N SER A 35 0.92 24.47 -28.28
CA SER A 35 -0.27 23.98 -27.58
C SER A 35 -0.64 22.58 -28.05
N PHE A 36 -0.69 21.65 -27.10
CA PHE A 36 -1.13 20.28 -27.32
C PHE A 36 -2.09 19.86 -26.21
N ARG A 37 -3.22 19.26 -26.62
CA ARG A 37 -4.24 18.75 -25.71
C ARG A 37 -4.70 17.39 -26.21
N LYS A 38 -4.60 16.38 -25.35
CA LYS A 38 -4.98 15.01 -25.70
C LYS A 38 -5.78 14.36 -24.58
N PRO A 39 -7.04 13.96 -24.83
CA PRO A 39 -7.74 13.04 -23.96
C PRO A 39 -6.95 11.74 -23.86
N LEU A 40 -6.66 11.32 -22.63
CA LEU A 40 -5.85 10.14 -22.34
C LEU A 40 -6.67 8.87 -22.53
N ALA A 41 -6.08 7.88 -23.19
CA ALA A 41 -6.60 6.55 -23.44
C ALA A 41 -5.58 5.49 -23.00
N GLU A 42 -6.06 4.33 -22.54
CA GLU A 42 -5.23 3.20 -22.13
C GLU A 42 -4.12 2.90 -23.16
N GLY A 43 -2.87 2.87 -22.70
CA GLY A 43 -1.69 2.58 -23.52
C GLY A 43 -1.04 3.79 -24.19
N ASP A 44 -1.59 5.00 -24.02
CA ASP A 44 -0.98 6.21 -24.57
C ASP A 44 0.46 6.39 -24.10
N LEU A 45 1.38 6.62 -25.04
CA LEU A 45 2.81 6.77 -24.76
C LEU A 45 3.29 8.17 -25.11
N PHE A 46 3.85 8.85 -24.12
CA PHE A 46 4.46 10.17 -24.24
C PHE A 46 5.93 10.13 -23.86
N ARG A 47 6.71 11.03 -24.43
CA ARG A 47 8.13 11.15 -24.12
C ARG A 47 8.50 12.59 -23.84
N ILE A 48 9.26 12.83 -22.77
CA ILE A 48 9.77 14.17 -22.40
C ILE A 48 11.28 14.06 -22.22
N GLY A 49 12.04 14.89 -22.92
CA GLY A 49 13.50 14.85 -22.86
C GLY A 49 14.19 15.72 -23.90
N ASN A 50 15.51 15.78 -23.81
CA ASN A 50 16.36 16.31 -24.88
C ASN A 50 16.75 15.15 -25.82
N GLU A 51 17.16 15.45 -27.06
CA GLU A 51 17.54 14.41 -28.03
C GLU A 51 18.87 13.71 -27.69
N HIS A 52 19.58 14.17 -26.65
CA HIS A 52 20.99 13.80 -26.43
C HIS A 52 21.34 13.18 -25.07
N ASP A 53 20.56 13.33 -23.98
CA ASP A 53 21.03 12.89 -22.63
C ASP A 53 19.99 12.12 -21.79
N ALA A 54 18.73 12.53 -21.77
CA ALA A 54 17.73 11.90 -20.89
C ALA A 54 16.32 12.00 -21.48
N LEU A 55 15.71 10.83 -21.72
CA LEU A 55 14.39 10.71 -22.31
C LEU A 55 13.50 9.88 -21.38
N ILE A 56 12.49 10.51 -20.81
CA ILE A 56 11.50 9.84 -19.95
C ILE A 56 10.35 9.40 -20.84
N THR A 57 10.02 8.11 -20.82
CA THR A 57 8.80 7.58 -21.45
C THR A 57 7.71 7.43 -20.38
N LEU A 58 6.52 7.94 -20.67
CA LEU A 58 5.33 7.92 -19.83
C LEU A 58 4.25 7.13 -20.57
N THR A 59 3.77 6.04 -19.99
CA THR A 59 2.60 5.31 -20.50
C THR A 59 1.42 5.58 -19.59
N TYR A 60 0.28 5.96 -20.15
CA TYR A 60 -0.95 6.12 -19.40
C TYR A 60 -1.69 4.79 -19.30
N HIS A 61 -2.09 4.44 -18.09
CA HIS A 61 -2.99 3.33 -17.80
C HIS A 61 -4.20 3.87 -17.03
N ASP A 62 -5.42 3.58 -17.49
CA ASP A 62 -6.68 4.03 -16.89
C ASP A 62 -7.20 3.08 -15.79
N GLY A 63 -6.51 1.95 -15.58
CA GLY A 63 -6.86 0.95 -14.57
C GLY A 63 -8.01 0.01 -14.96
N SER A 64 -8.59 0.14 -16.15
CA SER A 64 -9.61 -0.80 -16.67
C SER A 64 -9.06 -2.21 -16.89
N GLY A 65 -7.74 -2.35 -17.06
CA GLY A 65 -7.03 -3.63 -17.16
C GLY A 65 -6.59 -4.25 -15.82
N THR A 66 -6.64 -3.50 -14.71
CA THR A 66 -6.35 -4.07 -13.38
C THR A 66 -7.53 -4.91 -12.92
N LYS A 67 -7.43 -6.23 -13.12
CA LYS A 67 -8.29 -7.17 -12.38
C LYS A 67 -8.15 -6.88 -10.89
N GLN A 68 -9.24 -6.88 -10.15
CA GLN A 68 -9.17 -6.96 -8.69
C GLN A 68 -8.37 -8.22 -8.36
N ASP A 69 -7.19 -8.04 -7.75
CA ASP A 69 -6.40 -9.15 -7.27
C ASP A 69 -7.18 -9.84 -6.16
N THR A 70 -7.92 -10.88 -6.54
CA THR A 70 -8.61 -11.75 -5.59
C THR A 70 -7.55 -12.69 -5.03
N LEU A 71 -7.24 -12.52 -3.75
CA LEU A 71 -6.42 -13.47 -3.02
C LEU A 71 -7.09 -14.85 -3.12
N PRO A 72 -6.41 -15.88 -3.66
CA PRO A 72 -6.97 -17.22 -3.62
C PRO A 72 -7.13 -17.61 -2.14
N PRO A 73 -8.33 -18.03 -1.70
CA PRO A 73 -8.53 -18.47 -0.33
C PRO A 73 -7.64 -19.69 -0.07
N MET A 74 -6.93 -19.68 1.05
CA MET A 74 -6.24 -20.88 1.52
C MET A 74 -7.26 -21.91 2.01
N GLN A 75 -6.83 -23.17 2.14
CA GLN A 75 -7.71 -24.20 2.71
C GLN A 75 -8.21 -23.73 4.09
N PRO A 76 -9.54 -23.68 4.32
CA PRO A 76 -10.08 -23.25 5.59
C PRO A 76 -9.63 -24.16 6.72
N ILE A 77 -9.27 -23.56 7.86
CA ILE A 77 -8.86 -24.28 9.06
C ILE A 77 -10.13 -24.73 9.77
N LYS A 78 -10.38 -26.02 9.89
CA LYS A 78 -11.51 -26.54 10.68
C LYS A 78 -11.22 -26.38 12.17
N LEU A 79 -12.21 -25.92 12.93
CA LEU A 79 -12.14 -25.73 14.38
C LEU A 79 -12.95 -26.82 15.08
N SER A 80 -12.30 -27.95 15.38
CA SER A 80 -12.89 -29.07 16.15
C SER A 80 -12.43 -29.11 17.60
N ASP A 81 -11.21 -28.68 17.85
CA ASP A 81 -10.48 -28.97 19.08
C ASP A 81 -10.84 -27.97 20.18
N ALA A 82 -10.71 -28.38 21.44
CA ALA A 82 -10.97 -27.49 22.57
C ALA A 82 -9.98 -26.30 22.60
N GLU A 83 -8.77 -26.52 22.10
CA GLU A 83 -7.72 -25.52 21.96
C GLU A 83 -7.05 -25.66 20.60
N VAL A 84 -6.81 -24.54 19.90
CA VAL A 84 -6.11 -24.48 18.62
C VAL A 84 -4.97 -23.46 18.74
N THR A 85 -3.73 -23.89 18.55
CA THR A 85 -2.56 -23.01 18.61
C THR A 85 -2.23 -22.43 17.24
N ILE A 86 -1.84 -21.16 17.21
CA ILE A 86 -1.55 -20.41 15.98
C ILE A 86 -0.17 -19.75 16.12
N GLY A 87 0.73 -20.02 15.18
CA GLY A 87 2.07 -19.45 15.24
C GLY A 87 2.95 -19.85 14.07
N ARG A 88 4.19 -19.33 14.06
CA ARG A 88 5.16 -19.62 13.01
C ARG A 88 5.80 -21.00 13.14
N MET A 89 5.90 -21.53 14.35
CA MET A 89 6.56 -22.82 14.59
C MET A 89 5.71 -23.99 14.06
N PRO A 90 6.35 -25.04 13.52
CA PRO A 90 5.66 -26.13 12.81
C PRO A 90 4.82 -27.04 13.70
N ASP A 91 4.95 -26.92 15.02
CA ASP A 91 4.20 -27.67 16.02
C ASP A 91 2.90 -26.95 16.48
N ASN A 92 2.59 -25.78 15.92
CA ASN A 92 1.26 -25.18 16.08
C ASN A 92 0.22 -25.95 15.26
N THR A 93 -1.03 -25.99 15.74
CA THR A 93 -2.16 -26.52 14.97
C THR A 93 -2.35 -25.75 13.66
N VAL A 94 -2.20 -24.42 13.71
CA VAL A 94 -2.22 -23.52 12.56
C VAL A 94 -0.85 -22.89 12.39
N VAL A 95 -0.14 -23.35 11.37
CA VAL A 95 1.20 -22.85 11.05
C VAL A 95 1.09 -21.67 10.08
N LEU A 96 1.60 -20.52 10.50
CA LEU A 96 1.68 -19.27 9.74
C LEU A 96 3.15 -18.89 9.52
N PRO A 97 3.83 -19.44 8.48
CA PRO A 97 5.28 -19.38 8.33
C PRO A 97 5.76 -18.04 7.81
N HIS A 98 5.72 -16.99 8.66
CA HIS A 98 6.16 -15.65 8.28
C HIS A 98 6.93 -14.96 9.41
N PRO A 99 8.05 -14.24 9.16
CA PRO A 99 8.90 -13.64 10.20
C PRO A 99 8.17 -12.71 11.18
N GLN A 100 7.09 -12.07 10.76
CA GLN A 100 6.26 -11.23 11.64
C GLN A 100 5.35 -12.01 12.59
N VAL A 101 5.26 -13.32 12.44
CA VAL A 101 4.47 -14.19 13.31
C VAL A 101 5.42 -14.80 14.36
N SER A 102 5.12 -14.55 15.63
CA SER A 102 5.79 -15.20 16.76
C SER A 102 5.70 -16.73 16.69
N GLY A 103 6.66 -17.43 17.32
CA GLY A 103 6.72 -18.89 17.29
C GLY A 103 5.41 -19.54 17.73
N TYR A 104 4.87 -19.07 18.86
CA TYR A 104 3.50 -19.28 19.33
C TYR A 104 2.88 -17.89 19.49
N HIS A 105 1.98 -17.50 18.59
CA HIS A 105 1.50 -16.13 18.51
C HIS A 105 0.17 -15.96 19.26
N ALA A 106 -0.75 -16.88 18.99
CA ALA A 106 -2.08 -16.84 19.57
C ALA A 106 -2.59 -18.26 19.82
N ARG A 107 -3.65 -18.38 20.61
CA ARG A 107 -4.44 -19.60 20.72
C ARG A 107 -5.92 -19.28 20.75
N LEU A 108 -6.71 -20.21 20.22
CA LEU A 108 -8.16 -20.21 20.34
C LEU A 108 -8.57 -21.23 21.39
N VAL A 109 -9.42 -20.83 22.32
CA VAL A 109 -9.99 -21.72 23.34
C VAL A 109 -11.50 -21.74 23.17
N ARG A 110 -12.10 -22.93 23.15
CA ARG A 110 -13.54 -23.08 23.02
C ARG A 110 -14.21 -22.81 24.37
N GLU A 111 -15.07 -21.79 24.41
CA GLU A 111 -15.80 -21.34 25.61
C GLU A 111 -17.27 -21.10 25.26
N GLU A 112 -18.20 -21.64 26.04
CA GLU A 112 -19.64 -21.37 25.93
C GLU A 112 -20.23 -21.52 24.51
N GLY A 113 -19.67 -22.43 23.70
CA GLY A 113 -20.12 -22.69 22.33
C GLY A 113 -19.53 -21.77 21.26
N THR A 114 -18.65 -20.83 21.61
CA THR A 114 -17.82 -20.06 20.67
C THR A 114 -16.32 -20.28 20.96
N TYR A 115 -15.45 -19.63 20.19
CA TYR A 115 -14.02 -19.57 20.47
C TYR A 115 -13.65 -18.18 20.99
N ARG A 116 -12.78 -18.13 21.99
CA ARG A 116 -12.07 -16.92 22.40
C ARG A 116 -10.64 -17.01 21.91
N ILE A 117 -10.17 -15.95 21.24
CA ILE A 117 -8.76 -15.85 20.84
C ILE A 117 -7.96 -15.16 21.94
N HIS A 118 -6.75 -15.64 22.19
CA HIS A 118 -5.80 -15.08 23.15
C HIS A 118 -4.48 -14.81 22.44
N ASP A 119 -3.93 -13.62 22.64
CA ASP A 119 -2.55 -13.31 22.29
C ASP A 119 -1.60 -13.93 23.32
N LEU A 120 -0.49 -14.51 22.88
CA LEU A 120 0.49 -15.18 23.74
C LEU A 120 1.71 -14.30 24.04
N GLY A 121 1.52 -12.98 24.07
CA GLY A 121 2.62 -12.01 24.21
C GLY A 121 3.40 -11.87 22.90
N SER A 122 2.67 -11.82 21.78
CA SER A 122 3.29 -11.76 20.46
C SER A 122 4.00 -10.44 20.21
N THR A 123 5.03 -10.46 19.38
CA THR A 123 5.87 -9.28 19.09
C THR A 123 5.12 -8.22 18.28
N ASN A 124 4.29 -8.65 17.32
CA ASN A 124 3.56 -7.76 16.42
C ASN A 124 2.08 -7.64 16.78
N HIS A 125 1.68 -8.15 17.94
CA HIS A 125 0.31 -8.15 18.45
C HIS A 125 -0.70 -8.94 17.60
N LEU A 126 -1.80 -9.28 18.27
CA LEU A 126 -3.00 -9.82 17.68
C LEU A 126 -4.01 -8.70 17.43
N TYR A 127 -4.62 -8.68 16.25
CA TYR A 127 -5.69 -7.74 15.92
C TYR A 127 -6.99 -8.47 15.62
N VAL A 128 -8.10 -7.91 16.11
CA VAL A 128 -9.46 -8.32 15.72
C VAL A 128 -10.24 -7.08 15.29
N ASN A 129 -10.81 -7.11 14.08
CA ASN A 129 -11.50 -5.98 13.46
C ASN A 129 -10.68 -4.68 13.55
N SER A 130 -9.39 -4.80 13.22
CA SER A 130 -8.37 -3.75 13.25
C SER A 130 -7.98 -3.18 14.62
N GLN A 131 -8.51 -3.73 15.72
CA GLN A 131 -8.14 -3.34 17.08
C GLN A 131 -7.15 -4.33 17.68
N VAL A 132 -6.12 -3.83 18.37
CA VAL A 132 -5.20 -4.68 19.15
C VAL A 132 -5.96 -5.31 20.31
N VAL A 133 -5.85 -6.62 20.46
CA VAL A 133 -6.50 -7.36 21.55
C VAL A 133 -5.53 -8.34 22.21
N THR A 134 -5.63 -8.48 23.53
CA THR A 134 -4.94 -9.54 24.27
C THR A 134 -5.82 -10.79 24.41
N ASN A 135 -7.14 -10.60 24.44
CA ASN A 135 -8.13 -11.67 24.33
C ASN A 135 -9.43 -11.12 23.75
N HIS A 136 -10.18 -11.93 23.00
CA HIS A 136 -11.44 -11.51 22.40
C HIS A 136 -12.37 -12.71 22.11
N PRO A 137 -13.63 -12.71 22.60
CA PRO A 137 -14.61 -13.73 22.22
C PRO A 137 -15.04 -13.51 20.77
N LEU A 138 -14.79 -14.51 19.91
CA LEU A 138 -15.08 -14.39 18.49
C LEU A 138 -16.56 -14.45 18.18
N LYS A 139 -16.97 -13.61 17.24
CA LYS A 139 -18.29 -13.58 16.61
C LYS A 139 -18.14 -13.90 15.14
N MET A 140 -19.15 -14.53 14.57
CA MET A 140 -19.17 -14.87 13.15
C MET A 140 -18.90 -13.60 12.31
N GLY A 141 -17.92 -13.68 11.41
CA GLY A 141 -17.47 -12.57 10.59
C GLY A 141 -16.32 -11.74 11.16
N ASP A 142 -15.89 -11.99 12.41
CA ASP A 142 -14.71 -11.31 12.96
C ASP A 142 -13.48 -11.54 12.08
N GLU A 143 -12.80 -10.45 11.74
CA GLU A 143 -11.53 -10.47 11.02
C GLU A 143 -10.38 -10.48 12.03
N ILE A 144 -9.66 -11.59 12.10
CA ILE A 144 -8.45 -11.74 12.90
C ILE A 144 -7.24 -11.51 11.99
N ARG A 145 -6.27 -10.72 12.47
CA ARG A 145 -5.02 -10.47 11.75
C ARG A 145 -3.81 -10.80 12.60
N ILE A 146 -2.91 -11.59 12.02
CA ILE A 146 -1.66 -12.06 12.61
C ILE A 146 -0.56 -11.89 11.54
N GLY A 147 0.26 -10.85 11.67
CA GLY A 147 1.18 -10.45 10.60
C GLY A 147 0.44 -10.20 9.27
N PRO A 148 0.91 -10.79 8.15
CA PRO A 148 0.26 -10.62 6.84
C PRO A 148 -0.92 -11.59 6.62
N TYR A 149 -1.27 -12.41 7.61
CA TYR A 149 -2.38 -13.35 7.49
C TYR A 149 -3.67 -12.75 8.03
N LYS A 150 -4.73 -12.89 7.24
CA LYS A 150 -6.10 -12.59 7.64
C LYS A 150 -6.88 -13.89 7.81
N LEU A 151 -7.56 -14.03 8.94
CA LEU A 151 -8.40 -15.18 9.28
C LEU A 151 -9.82 -14.66 9.58
N VAL A 152 -10.82 -15.12 8.84
CA VAL A 152 -12.22 -14.75 9.10
C VAL A 152 -12.90 -15.90 9.84
N TYR A 153 -13.48 -15.61 11.00
CA TYR A 153 -14.15 -16.63 11.81
C TYR A 153 -15.54 -16.95 11.28
N GLU A 154 -15.74 -18.21 10.92
CA GLU A 154 -17.01 -18.75 10.39
C GLU A 154 -17.59 -19.83 11.32
N SER A 155 -17.54 -19.59 12.65
CA SER A 155 -18.00 -20.48 13.74
C SER A 155 -17.27 -21.82 13.90
N THR A 156 -17.22 -22.63 12.84
CA THR A 156 -16.62 -23.97 12.83
C THR A 156 -15.34 -24.03 12.02
N ARG A 157 -14.95 -22.91 11.41
CA ARG A 157 -13.71 -22.79 10.64
C ARG A 157 -13.18 -21.36 10.63
N LEU A 158 -11.90 -21.21 10.26
CA LEU A 158 -11.30 -19.95 9.87
C LEU A 158 -11.08 -19.96 8.36
N ALA A 159 -11.66 -19.01 7.64
CA ALA A 159 -11.27 -18.75 6.26
C ALA A 159 -9.95 -17.96 6.26
N GLN A 160 -8.92 -18.54 5.66
CA GLN A 160 -7.57 -18.01 5.69
C GLN A 160 -7.20 -17.32 4.37
N PHE A 161 -6.57 -16.15 4.50
CA PHE A 161 -6.01 -15.38 3.40
C PHE A 161 -4.56 -15.02 3.72
N ASP A 162 -3.65 -15.38 2.82
CA ASP A 162 -2.23 -14.99 2.89
C ASP A 162 -2.02 -13.72 2.06
N GLU A 163 -1.91 -12.59 2.73
CA GLU A 163 -1.71 -11.28 2.09
C GLU A 163 -0.21 -10.97 1.87
N SER A 164 0.71 -11.84 2.33
CA SER A 164 2.16 -11.58 2.31
C SER A 164 2.74 -11.43 0.89
N LYS A 165 2.12 -12.09 -0.09
CA LYS A 165 2.60 -12.11 -1.49
C LYS A 165 1.86 -11.16 -2.41
N TYR A 166 0.88 -10.42 -1.87
CA TYR A 166 -0.07 -9.62 -2.63
C TYR A 166 -0.36 -8.31 -1.90
N ILE A 167 0.67 -7.47 -1.81
CA ILE A 167 0.55 -6.13 -1.23
C ILE A 167 0.23 -5.13 -2.33
N ARG A 168 -0.92 -4.50 -2.23
CA ARG A 168 -1.34 -3.36 -3.04
C ARG A 168 -1.37 -2.10 -2.19
N LEU A 169 -0.81 -1.02 -2.71
CA LEU A 169 -0.91 0.31 -2.10
C LEU A 169 -1.69 1.24 -3.03
N ASP A 170 -2.71 1.90 -2.51
CA ASP A 170 -3.44 2.93 -3.24
C ASP A 170 -3.36 4.26 -2.48
N ALA A 171 -2.79 5.28 -3.10
CA ALA A 171 -2.83 6.64 -2.60
C ALA A 171 -3.97 7.38 -3.29
N LEU A 172 -4.87 7.95 -2.49
CA LEU A 172 -6.05 8.62 -3.00
C LEU A 172 -6.05 10.08 -2.56
N ASN A 173 -5.87 10.99 -3.52
CA ASN A 173 -6.03 12.43 -3.37
C ASN A 173 -5.15 13.06 -2.27
N LEU A 174 -3.91 12.58 -2.13
CA LEU A 174 -3.01 13.05 -1.08
C LEU A 174 -2.70 14.54 -1.24
N LYS A 175 -2.94 15.30 -0.17
CA LYS A 175 -2.50 16.70 -0.05
C LYS A 175 -1.73 16.93 1.24
N LYS A 176 -0.70 17.75 1.13
CA LYS A 176 0.15 18.12 2.26
C LYS A 176 0.79 19.46 2.02
N SER A 177 0.72 20.32 3.03
CA SER A 177 1.41 21.61 3.05
C SER A 177 2.48 21.64 4.15
N GLY A 178 3.60 22.28 3.85
CA GLY A 178 4.67 22.55 4.79
C GLY A 178 4.51 23.89 5.50
N ASN A 179 5.61 24.36 6.09
CA ASN A 179 5.68 25.68 6.71
C ASN A 179 5.35 26.78 5.69
N ASN A 180 4.75 27.88 6.16
CA ASN A 180 4.34 29.01 5.33
C ASN A 180 3.40 28.65 4.17
N GLN A 181 2.57 27.60 4.34
CA GLN A 181 1.59 27.13 3.35
C GLN A 181 2.19 26.66 2.01
N VAL A 182 3.48 26.33 1.97
CA VAL A 182 4.08 25.74 0.76
C VAL A 182 3.43 24.38 0.48
N VAL A 183 2.86 24.21 -0.70
CA VAL A 183 2.22 22.94 -1.11
C VAL A 183 3.29 21.91 -1.44
N LEU A 184 3.36 20.84 -0.65
CA LEU A 184 4.34 19.75 -0.81
C LEU A 184 3.76 18.56 -1.59
N LEU A 185 2.48 18.26 -1.39
CA LEU A 185 1.70 17.31 -2.19
C LEU A 185 0.39 17.97 -2.59
N ASN A 186 0.03 17.87 -3.87
CA ASN A 186 -1.17 18.49 -4.41
C ASN A 186 -2.05 17.47 -5.14
N ASN A 187 -2.96 16.84 -4.40
CA ASN A 187 -3.98 15.94 -4.94
C ASN A 187 -3.36 14.77 -5.73
N ILE A 188 -2.35 14.13 -5.14
CA ILE A 188 -1.64 13.01 -5.76
C ILE A 188 -2.44 11.73 -5.54
N SER A 189 -2.73 11.01 -6.63
CA SER A 189 -3.27 9.66 -6.59
C SER A 189 -2.39 8.71 -7.38
N LEU A 190 -2.12 7.53 -6.85
CA LEU A 190 -1.36 6.49 -7.53
C LEU A 190 -1.70 5.13 -6.94
N SER A 191 -1.50 4.08 -7.73
CA SER A 191 -1.65 2.70 -7.30
C SER A 191 -0.33 1.95 -7.54
N VAL A 192 0.11 1.18 -6.56
CA VAL A 192 1.21 0.22 -6.65
C VAL A 192 0.60 -1.17 -6.58
N PRO A 193 0.42 -1.86 -7.72
CA PRO A 193 -0.12 -3.21 -7.73
C PRO A 193 0.84 -4.23 -7.10
N PRO A 194 0.32 -5.38 -6.65
CA PRO A 194 1.15 -6.49 -6.19
C PRO A 194 2.26 -6.87 -7.16
N ARG A 195 3.45 -7.16 -6.61
CA ARG A 195 4.61 -7.67 -7.37
C ARG A 195 5.08 -6.76 -8.50
N THR A 196 4.81 -5.46 -8.40
CA THR A 196 5.32 -4.47 -9.33
C THR A 196 6.50 -3.73 -8.73
N PHE A 197 7.45 -3.36 -9.60
CA PHE A 197 8.51 -2.42 -9.25
C PHE A 197 8.09 -1.04 -9.76
N VAL A 198 7.95 -0.07 -8.86
CA VAL A 198 7.53 1.29 -9.20
C VAL A 198 8.67 2.26 -8.90
N ALA A 199 9.07 3.02 -9.92
CA ALA A 199 10.08 4.06 -9.79
C ALA A 199 9.42 5.45 -9.72
N LEU A 200 9.68 6.20 -8.64
CA LEU A 200 9.27 7.59 -8.51
C LEU A 200 10.40 8.51 -9.00
N VAL A 201 10.19 9.15 -10.16
CA VAL A 201 11.22 9.98 -10.82
C VAL A 201 10.83 11.45 -10.84
N GLY A 202 11.81 12.34 -10.65
CA GLY A 202 11.60 13.78 -10.66
C GLY A 202 12.83 14.54 -10.14
N GLY A 203 12.92 15.84 -10.41
CA GLY A 203 14.02 16.70 -9.96
C GLY A 203 14.16 16.80 -8.44
N SER A 204 15.25 17.40 -7.97
CA SER A 204 15.39 17.75 -6.54
C SER A 204 14.26 18.68 -6.10
N GLY A 205 13.74 18.49 -4.89
CA GLY A 205 12.62 19.28 -4.36
C GLY A 205 11.23 18.97 -4.97
N ALA A 206 11.10 18.04 -5.91
CA ALA A 206 9.82 17.70 -6.54
C ALA A 206 8.80 16.98 -5.62
N GLY A 207 9.11 16.79 -4.32
CA GLY A 207 8.22 16.13 -3.36
C GLY A 207 8.32 14.60 -3.31
N LYS A 208 9.35 13.99 -3.93
CA LYS A 208 9.51 12.52 -3.96
C LYS A 208 9.57 11.88 -2.57
N SER A 209 10.50 12.35 -1.73
CA SER A 209 10.64 11.85 -0.36
C SER A 209 9.40 12.18 0.48
N MET A 210 8.75 13.32 0.23
CA MET A 210 7.50 13.67 0.90
C MET A 210 6.36 12.71 0.54
N LEU A 211 6.28 12.27 -0.71
CA LEU A 211 5.30 11.27 -1.14
C LEU A 211 5.61 9.92 -0.51
N LEU A 212 6.88 9.48 -0.49
CA LEU A 212 7.27 8.23 0.16
C LEU A 212 6.97 8.23 1.67
N ASP A 213 7.27 9.34 2.37
CA ASP A 213 6.94 9.53 3.79
C ASP A 213 5.43 9.53 4.06
N ALA A 214 4.61 9.98 3.09
CA ALA A 214 3.16 9.89 3.19
C ALA A 214 2.69 8.44 2.98
N LEU A 215 3.18 7.77 1.94
CA LEU A 215 2.82 6.38 1.62
C LEU A 215 3.18 5.39 2.73
N ASN A 216 4.34 5.58 3.38
CA ASN A 216 4.79 4.69 4.45
C ASN A 216 4.21 5.05 5.83
N GLY A 217 3.45 6.15 5.93
CA GLY A 217 2.80 6.58 7.18
C GLY A 217 3.72 7.22 8.22
N GLN A 218 5.01 7.41 7.93
CA GLN A 218 5.95 8.15 8.79
C GLN A 218 5.52 9.60 8.95
N ARG A 219 5.02 10.21 7.87
CA ARG A 219 4.44 11.55 7.88
C ARG A 219 3.16 11.56 7.04
N PRO A 220 2.02 11.16 7.61
CA PRO A 220 0.75 11.10 6.90
C PRO A 220 0.40 12.41 6.17
N ALA A 221 -0.37 12.27 5.08
CA ALA A 221 -0.96 13.41 4.40
C ALA A 221 -2.03 14.08 5.29
N GLN A 222 -2.28 15.37 5.06
CA GLN A 222 -3.32 16.11 5.79
C GLN A 222 -4.72 15.87 5.20
N GLN A 223 -4.78 15.51 3.92
CA GLN A 223 -6.02 15.11 3.23
C GLN A 223 -5.71 13.95 2.30
N GLY A 224 -6.74 13.17 1.98
CA GLY A 224 -6.63 11.92 1.24
C GLY A 224 -6.32 10.73 2.15
N THR A 225 -6.26 9.54 1.57
CA THR A 225 -5.97 8.30 2.29
C THR A 225 -4.96 7.46 1.54
N VAL A 226 -4.22 6.64 2.28
CA VAL A 226 -3.41 5.55 1.74
C VAL A 226 -4.11 4.27 2.13
N LEU A 227 -4.37 3.40 1.16
CA LEU A 227 -4.96 2.09 1.38
C LEU A 227 -3.88 1.02 1.24
N TYR A 228 -3.84 0.09 2.20
CA TYR A 228 -3.07 -1.14 2.17
C TYR A 228 -4.05 -2.30 1.93
N ASN A 229 -3.98 -2.96 0.77
CA ASN A 229 -4.95 -4.00 0.38
C ASN A 229 -6.42 -3.56 0.53
N GLY A 230 -6.71 -2.29 0.22
CA GLY A 230 -8.04 -1.70 0.33
C GLY A 230 -8.43 -1.23 1.74
N GLN A 231 -7.61 -1.47 2.76
CA GLN A 231 -7.83 -0.99 4.13
C GLN A 231 -7.12 0.32 4.39
N ASP A 232 -7.75 1.25 5.10
CA ASP A 232 -7.13 2.54 5.43
C ASP A 232 -5.87 2.35 6.28
N TYR A 233 -4.73 2.71 5.71
CA TYR A 233 -3.42 2.47 6.33
C TYR A 233 -3.15 3.45 7.47
N TYR A 234 -3.58 4.71 7.36
CA TYR A 234 -3.34 5.73 8.39
C TYR A 234 -4.08 5.43 9.69
N HIS A 235 -5.31 4.92 9.60
CA HIS A 235 -6.08 4.54 10.78
C HIS A 235 -5.58 3.24 11.43
N ASN A 236 -4.89 2.40 10.66
CA ASN A 236 -4.47 1.06 11.08
C ASN A 236 -2.94 0.90 11.08
N LEU A 237 -2.19 1.99 11.31
CA LEU A 237 -0.72 2.00 11.24
C LEU A 237 -0.09 0.91 12.10
N ALA A 238 -0.61 0.65 13.30
CA ALA A 238 -0.08 -0.40 14.17
C ALA A 238 -0.13 -1.78 13.48
N ALA A 239 -1.22 -2.12 12.80
CA ALA A 239 -1.43 -3.43 12.18
C ALA A 239 -0.62 -3.65 10.89
N PHE A 240 -0.27 -2.56 10.20
CA PHE A 240 0.33 -2.62 8.87
C PHE A 240 1.76 -2.09 8.79
N SER A 241 2.22 -1.30 9.77
CA SER A 241 3.56 -0.68 9.75
C SER A 241 4.69 -1.70 9.66
N SER A 242 4.53 -2.88 10.25
CA SER A 242 5.52 -3.95 10.13
C SER A 242 5.62 -4.49 8.70
N GLN A 243 4.55 -4.39 7.91
CA GLN A 243 4.43 -4.94 6.55
C GLN A 243 5.08 -4.06 5.47
N LEU A 244 5.43 -2.81 5.80
CA LEU A 244 6.01 -1.86 4.86
C LEU A 244 7.40 -1.44 5.33
N GLY A 245 8.42 -1.93 4.62
CA GLY A 245 9.80 -1.51 4.84
C GLY A 245 10.08 -0.14 4.20
N TYR A 246 10.80 0.73 4.91
CA TYR A 246 11.27 2.00 4.40
C TYR A 246 12.77 2.12 4.61
N VAL A 247 13.48 2.42 3.52
CA VAL A 247 14.91 2.77 3.57
C VAL A 247 15.01 4.27 3.35
N PRO A 248 15.36 5.05 4.39
CA PRO A 248 15.50 6.49 4.27
C PRO A 248 16.69 6.85 3.38
N GLN A 249 16.67 8.09 2.87
CA GLN A 249 17.75 8.61 2.03
C GLN A 249 19.08 8.77 2.78
N ASP A 250 19.02 9.15 4.06
CA ASP A 250 20.19 9.28 4.93
C ASP A 250 20.29 8.05 5.82
N ASP A 251 21.47 7.45 5.85
CA ASP A 251 21.76 6.22 6.59
C ASP A 251 21.60 6.42 8.11
N ILE A 252 20.80 5.57 8.75
CA ILE A 252 20.66 5.53 10.22
C ILE A 252 21.70 4.56 10.77
N VAL A 253 22.98 4.92 10.69
CA VAL A 253 24.04 4.16 11.37
C VAL A 253 24.16 4.68 12.80
N HIS A 254 23.64 3.91 13.75
CA HIS A 254 23.95 4.11 15.17
C HIS A 254 25.40 3.67 15.42
N ARG A 255 26.33 4.62 15.35
CA ARG A 255 27.77 4.39 15.53
C ARG A 255 28.15 3.88 16.94
N ASP A 256 27.21 3.90 17.88
CA ASP A 256 27.41 3.47 19.27
C ASP A 256 26.98 2.01 19.52
N LEU A 257 26.49 1.30 18.51
CA LEU A 257 26.16 -0.13 18.61
C LEU A 257 27.31 -0.97 18.05
N THR A 258 27.95 -1.76 18.90
CA THR A 258 28.95 -2.75 18.49
C THR A 258 28.27 -3.92 17.76
N VAL A 259 28.86 -4.30 16.62
CA VAL A 259 28.46 -5.45 15.77
C VAL A 259 28.53 -6.77 16.54
#